data_AF-A0A212JIN8-F1
#
_entry.id   AF-A0A212JIN8-F1
#
_cell.length_a   1.000
_cell.length_b   1.000
_cell.length_c   1.000
_cell.angle_alpha   90.00
_cell.angle_beta   90.00
_cell.angle_gamma   90.00
#
_symmetry.space_group_name_H-M   'P 1'
#
loop_
_entity.id
_entity.type
_entity.pdbx_description
1 polymer ?
#
loop_
_entity_poly.entity_id
_entity_poly.type
_entity_poly.pdbx_seq_one_letter_code
_entity_poly.pdbx_strand_id
1 'polypeptide(L)'
;MDEQENSILTDEEELRAAWEAEGPTEEEPEPETAQEQAGEADGREDDWEEESGPDQGGDAFTLKHLDEVKTVNRDEVVVLAQKGMDYDRIRQERDQLRAHRQEVDPALELVRSFASRSGMDLGGYLDYCRKQELTALGYSERGAATQVAEERRTQARERDMRAFIETYPDVKAETIPAEVWQRVARGDSLSSAYTMYQNRTLEHRLSAERQNQQNRQRTPGGLNHGLVGDRRDEIDKLWYGED
;
A
#
# COMPACT_ATOMS: atom_id res chain seq x y z
N MET A 1 -28.16 -35.94 19.79
CA MET A 1 -27.00 -36.19 20.65
C MET A 1 -25.82 -36.43 19.75
N ASP A 2 -24.76 -35.65 19.71
CA ASP A 2 -24.47 -34.31 20.20
C ASP A 2 -23.21 -33.86 19.43
N GLU A 3 -23.17 -32.57 19.14
CA GLU A 3 -22.00 -31.69 19.20
C GLU A 3 -20.65 -32.24 18.70
N GLN A 4 -20.21 -31.77 17.54
CA GLN A 4 -18.82 -31.29 17.37
C GLN A 4 -18.82 -30.01 16.51
N GLU A 5 -19.39 -28.95 17.09
CA GLU A 5 -19.03 -27.58 16.77
C GLU A 5 -17.76 -27.19 17.56
N ASN A 6 -16.99 -26.25 17.01
CA ASN A 6 -15.93 -25.45 17.65
C ASN A 6 -14.61 -26.12 18.05
N SER A 7 -13.60 -25.96 17.18
CA SER A 7 -12.20 -25.86 17.60
C SER A 7 -11.45 -24.72 16.89
N ILE A 8 -12.04 -23.52 16.89
CA ILE A 8 -11.36 -22.26 16.46
C ILE A 8 -11.24 -21.28 17.64
N LEU A 9 -11.63 -21.69 18.85
CA LEU A 9 -11.52 -20.86 20.06
C LEU A 9 -10.31 -21.32 20.88
N THR A 10 -9.11 -20.89 20.49
CA THR A 10 -7.94 -20.94 21.38
C THR A 10 -6.89 -19.85 21.12
N ASP A 11 -7.08 -18.97 20.14
CA ASP A 11 -6.08 -17.92 19.84
C ASP A 11 -6.42 -16.54 20.44
N GLU A 12 -7.65 -16.29 20.90
CA GLU A 12 -8.03 -14.98 21.44
C GLU A 12 -7.61 -14.73 22.89
N GLU A 13 -7.43 -15.77 23.72
CA GLU A 13 -6.94 -15.61 25.10
C GLU A 13 -5.42 -15.44 25.16
N GLU A 14 -4.65 -16.09 24.28
CA GLU A 14 -3.20 -15.92 24.20
C GLU A 14 -2.82 -14.54 23.63
N LEU A 15 -3.60 -14.01 22.67
CA LEU A 15 -3.39 -12.66 22.12
C LEU A 15 -3.78 -11.54 23.11
N ARG A 16 -4.73 -11.78 24.01
CA ARG A 16 -5.13 -10.81 25.05
C ARG A 16 -4.11 -10.74 26.18
N ALA A 17 -3.54 -11.88 26.58
CA ALA A 17 -2.50 -11.93 27.60
C ALA A 17 -1.19 -11.22 27.19
N ALA A 18 -0.89 -11.17 25.89
CA ALA A 18 0.27 -10.44 25.37
C ALA A 18 0.09 -8.91 25.41
N TRP A 19 -1.15 -8.39 25.38
CA TRP A 19 -1.43 -6.95 25.37
C TRP A 19 -1.71 -6.39 26.77
N GLU A 20 -2.02 -7.24 27.75
CA GLU A 20 -2.32 -6.83 29.13
C GLU A 20 -1.08 -6.79 30.05
N ALA A 21 0.08 -7.25 29.57
CA ALA A 21 1.36 -7.25 30.30
C ALA A 21 2.25 -5.99 30.07
N GLU A 22 1.89 -5.11 29.13
CA GLU A 22 2.52 -3.80 28.95
C GLU A 22 1.48 -2.68 29.13
N GLY A 23 0.92 -2.59 30.33
CA GLY A 23 0.28 -1.37 30.79
C GLY A 23 1.32 -0.26 30.95
N PRO A 24 1.01 0.99 30.58
CA PRO A 24 1.93 2.12 30.75
C PRO A 24 2.20 2.30 32.24
N THR A 25 3.46 2.17 32.63
CA THR A 25 3.86 2.51 34.01
C THR A 25 3.76 4.02 34.14
N GLU A 26 2.69 4.49 34.78
CA GLU A 26 2.54 5.82 35.34
C GLU A 26 3.67 6.04 36.36
N GLU A 27 4.71 6.77 35.96
CA GLU A 27 5.58 7.48 36.88
C GLU A 27 5.11 8.94 36.93
N GLU A 28 4.31 9.26 37.95
CA GLU A 28 4.00 10.64 38.30
C GLU A 28 5.26 11.36 38.85
N PRO A 29 5.42 12.66 38.55
CA PRO A 29 6.58 13.43 38.95
C PRO A 29 6.39 14.02 40.35
N GLU A 30 7.43 13.99 41.18
CA GLU A 30 7.55 14.90 42.33
C GLU A 30 8.88 15.67 42.34
N PRO A 31 8.88 16.88 42.93
CA PRO A 31 9.75 17.97 42.51
C PRO A 31 10.83 18.27 43.57
N GLU A 32 12.08 18.42 43.14
CA GLU A 32 13.07 19.13 43.94
C GLU A 32 13.85 20.17 43.12
N THR A 33 13.68 21.40 43.60
CA THR A 33 14.31 22.66 43.26
C THR A 33 15.83 22.68 43.45
N ALA A 34 16.52 23.40 42.54
CA ALA A 34 17.77 24.16 42.68
C ALA A 34 18.69 23.84 41.49
N GLN A 35 19.31 24.77 40.76
CA GLN A 35 19.52 26.19 40.93
C GLN A 35 19.93 26.74 39.56
N GLU A 36 19.63 28.01 39.32
CA GLU A 36 20.18 28.79 38.21
C GLU A 36 21.71 28.66 38.13
N GLN A 37 22.21 28.38 36.93
CA GLN A 37 23.41 29.05 36.47
C GLN A 37 23.31 29.27 34.97
N ALA A 38 23.00 30.52 34.63
CA ALA A 38 23.31 31.11 33.34
C ALA A 38 24.81 30.92 33.08
N GLY A 39 25.15 30.21 32.01
CA GLY A 39 26.49 30.14 31.44
C GLY A 39 26.39 30.62 30.01
N GLU A 40 27.08 31.72 29.73
CA GLU A 40 27.22 32.37 28.44
C GLU A 40 27.24 31.42 27.23
N ALA A 41 26.48 31.81 26.21
CA ALA A 41 26.71 31.38 24.84
C ALA A 41 28.07 31.92 24.38
N ASP A 42 29.11 31.13 24.56
CA ASP A 42 30.39 31.34 23.89
C ASP A 42 30.27 30.82 22.46
N GLY A 43 30.45 31.73 21.51
CA GLY A 43 30.34 31.47 20.09
C GLY A 43 31.39 30.46 19.66
N ARG A 44 30.95 29.28 19.25
CA ARG A 44 31.76 28.41 18.40
C ARG A 44 31.26 28.56 16.98
N GLU A 45 31.88 29.49 16.28
CA GLU A 45 32.02 29.45 14.83
C GLU A 45 32.69 28.10 14.51
N ASP A 46 31.91 27.12 14.06
CA ASP A 46 32.47 25.96 13.37
C ASP A 46 32.92 26.45 12.00
N ASP A 47 34.16 26.94 11.99
CA ASP A 47 34.98 27.17 10.82
C ASP A 47 35.11 25.83 10.09
N TRP A 48 34.34 25.67 9.02
CA TRP A 48 34.59 24.59 8.06
C TRP A 48 35.80 24.99 7.23
N GLU A 49 36.98 24.66 7.74
CA GLU A 49 38.21 24.67 6.95
C GLU A 49 38.02 23.73 5.75
N GLU A 50 37.84 24.34 4.58
CA GLU A 50 37.89 23.72 3.27
C GLU A 50 39.32 23.21 3.01
N GLU A 51 39.73 22.12 3.65
CA GLU A 51 40.89 21.35 3.20
C GLU A 51 40.47 20.51 1.99
N SER A 52 40.51 21.16 0.82
CA SER A 52 40.59 20.49 -0.47
C SER A 52 42.01 19.94 -0.66
N GLY A 53 42.28 18.81 0.00
CA GLY A 53 43.48 17.99 -0.20
C GLY A 53 43.27 16.90 -1.26
N PRO A 54 44.22 16.66 -2.18
CA PRO A 54 44.01 15.82 -3.36
C PRO A 54 44.14 14.32 -3.04
N ASP A 55 43.24 13.54 -3.64
CA ASP A 55 43.37 12.12 -4.01
C ASP A 55 44.04 11.18 -2.99
N GLN A 56 43.23 10.58 -2.10
CA GLN A 56 43.61 9.36 -1.38
C GLN A 56 42.51 8.31 -1.46
N GLY A 57 42.68 7.34 -2.37
CA GLY A 57 42.39 5.93 -2.10
C GLY A 57 40.92 5.49 -2.04
N GLY A 58 40.25 5.47 -3.19
CA GLY A 58 39.83 4.22 -3.83
C GLY A 58 38.67 3.37 -3.27
N ASP A 59 38.02 3.72 -2.17
CA ASP A 59 36.85 2.95 -1.71
C ASP A 59 35.57 3.50 -2.35
N ALA A 60 35.36 3.10 -3.61
CA ALA A 60 34.11 3.30 -4.33
C ALA A 60 33.06 2.29 -3.85
N PHE A 61 31.99 2.77 -3.21
CA PHE A 61 30.90 1.93 -2.73
C PHE A 61 29.72 1.99 -3.69
N THR A 62 29.14 0.84 -4.02
CA THR A 62 27.92 0.76 -4.82
C THR A 62 26.68 0.79 -3.91
N LEU A 63 25.92 1.88 -3.94
CA LEU A 63 24.66 2.02 -3.22
C LEU A 63 23.50 1.81 -4.22
N LYS A 64 22.60 0.88 -3.91
CA LYS A 64 21.36 0.65 -4.68
C LYS A 64 20.23 1.48 -4.07
N HIS A 65 19.55 2.28 -4.89
CA HIS A 65 18.42 3.10 -4.46
C HIS A 65 17.44 3.33 -5.62
N LEU A 66 16.14 3.05 -5.42
CA LEU A 66 15.07 3.12 -6.44
C LEU A 66 15.47 2.46 -7.79
N ASP A 67 16.10 1.28 -7.70
CA ASP A 67 16.64 0.48 -8.81
C ASP A 67 17.83 1.07 -9.61
N GLU A 68 18.37 2.21 -9.18
CA GLU A 68 19.65 2.74 -9.67
C GLU A 68 20.81 2.28 -8.76
N VAL A 69 21.92 1.86 -9.36
CA VAL A 69 23.18 1.59 -8.65
C VAL A 69 24.10 2.80 -8.85
N LYS A 70 24.30 3.58 -7.79
CA LYS A 70 25.22 4.71 -7.79
C LYS A 70 26.52 4.31 -7.10
N THR A 71 27.64 4.64 -7.75
CA THR A 71 28.97 4.47 -7.17
C THR A 71 29.32 5.78 -6.48
N VAL A 72 29.55 5.73 -5.17
CA VAL A 72 29.71 6.89 -4.29
C VAL A 72 30.98 6.70 -3.48
N ASN A 73 31.71 7.78 -3.21
CA ASN A 73 32.97 7.74 -2.45
C ASN A 73 32.70 7.65 -0.94
N ARG A 74 33.70 7.27 -0.14
CA ARG A 74 33.57 7.03 1.30
C ARG A 74 32.91 8.19 2.07
N ASP A 75 33.30 9.43 1.79
CA ASP A 75 32.73 10.61 2.46
C ASP A 75 31.27 10.83 2.08
N GLU A 76 30.92 10.57 0.82
CA GLU A 76 29.55 10.66 0.33
C GLU A 76 28.67 9.57 0.97
N VAL A 77 29.20 8.36 1.18
CA VAL A 77 28.50 7.29 1.90
C VAL A 77 28.19 7.69 3.34
N VAL A 78 29.11 8.35 4.05
CA VAL A 78 28.87 8.79 5.43
C VAL A 78 27.77 9.85 5.48
N VAL A 79 27.79 10.83 4.57
CA VAL A 79 26.75 11.86 4.48
C VAL A 79 25.39 11.27 4.11
N LEU A 80 25.35 10.35 3.14
CA LEU A 80 24.13 9.68 2.70
C LEU A 80 23.61 8.68 3.76
N ALA A 81 24.49 8.10 4.58
CA ALA A 81 24.09 7.30 5.73
C ALA A 81 23.47 8.14 6.84
N GLN A 82 23.99 9.36 7.06
CA GLN A 82 23.46 10.27 8.09
C GLN A 82 22.15 10.94 7.66
N LYS A 83 22.05 11.39 6.41
CA LYS A 83 20.86 12.09 5.89
C LYS A 83 19.83 11.15 5.28
N GLY A 84 20.28 10.06 4.67
CA GLY A 84 19.49 9.22 3.77
C GLY A 84 19.63 9.69 2.32
N MET A 85 19.67 8.74 1.38
CA MET A 85 19.81 8.99 -0.07
C MET A 85 18.74 9.92 -0.66
N ASP A 86 17.54 9.93 -0.06
CA ASP A 86 16.36 10.65 -0.54
C ASP A 86 15.97 11.86 0.31
N TYR A 87 16.82 12.26 1.26
CA TYR A 87 16.48 13.30 2.24
C TYR A 87 16.01 14.59 1.60
N ASP A 88 16.78 15.09 0.62
CA ASP A 88 16.49 16.36 -0.03
C ASP A 88 15.22 16.29 -0.89
N ARG A 89 14.99 15.15 -1.57
CA ARG A 89 13.77 14.93 -2.35
C ARG A 89 12.55 14.90 -1.44
N ILE A 90 12.57 14.09 -0.38
CA ILE A 90 11.46 13.98 0.57
C ILE A 90 11.20 15.32 1.25
N ARG A 91 12.26 16.06 1.59
CA ARG A 91 12.15 17.39 2.17
C ARG A 91 11.49 18.38 1.21
N GLN A 92 11.92 18.41 -0.05
CA GLN A 92 11.33 19.28 -1.08
C GLN A 92 9.86 18.94 -1.34
N GLU A 93 9.51 17.67 -1.52
CA GLU A 93 8.12 17.24 -1.72
C GLU A 93 7.26 17.61 -0.50
N ARG A 94 7.77 17.40 0.72
CA ARG A 94 7.09 17.80 1.95
C ARG A 94 6.89 19.31 2.02
N ASP A 95 7.91 20.09 1.71
CA ASP A 95 7.86 21.56 1.79
C ASP A 95 6.89 22.10 0.73
N GLN A 96 6.86 21.52 -0.48
CA GLN A 96 5.85 21.80 -1.51
C GLN A 96 4.43 21.46 -1.04
N LEU A 97 4.23 20.29 -0.42
CA LEU A 97 2.92 19.90 0.13
C LEU A 97 2.47 20.82 1.26
N ARG A 98 3.39 21.29 2.11
CA ARG A 98 3.10 22.28 3.16
C ARG A 98 2.69 23.62 2.55
N ALA A 99 3.39 24.09 1.53
CA ALA A 99 3.03 25.33 0.84
C ALA A 99 1.63 25.23 0.23
N HIS A 100 1.34 24.16 -0.52
CA HIS A 100 0.02 23.97 -1.12
C HIS A 100 -1.10 23.85 -0.07
N ARG A 101 -0.84 23.21 1.08
CA ARG A 101 -1.82 23.19 2.18
C ARG A 101 -2.06 24.58 2.74
N GLN A 102 -1.02 25.36 3.01
CA GLN A 102 -1.16 26.73 3.52
C GLN A 102 -1.95 27.64 2.57
N GLU A 103 -1.84 27.43 1.26
CA GLU A 103 -2.62 28.17 0.26
C GLU A 103 -4.11 27.78 0.27
N VAL A 104 -4.42 26.50 0.45
CA VAL A 104 -5.79 25.96 0.32
C VAL A 104 -6.56 25.93 1.65
N ASP A 105 -5.85 25.79 2.77
CA ASP A 105 -6.41 25.75 4.13
C ASP A 105 -7.35 26.93 4.47
N PRO A 106 -7.03 28.20 4.18
CA PRO A 106 -7.94 29.31 4.52
C PRO A 106 -9.26 29.24 3.72
N ALA A 107 -9.21 28.81 2.46
CA ALA A 107 -10.42 28.62 1.65
C ALA A 107 -11.26 27.46 2.19
N LEU A 108 -10.61 26.34 2.56
CA LEU A 108 -11.30 25.20 3.16
C LEU A 108 -11.92 25.53 4.52
N GLU A 109 -11.23 26.30 5.37
CA GLU A 109 -11.75 26.74 6.66
C GLU A 109 -13.01 27.60 6.49
N LEU A 110 -13.00 28.52 5.54
CA LEU A 110 -14.15 29.35 5.21
C LEU A 110 -15.33 28.50 4.75
N VAL A 111 -15.13 27.57 3.80
CA VAL A 111 -16.21 26.68 3.33
C VAL A 111 -16.71 25.77 4.45
N ARG A 112 -15.81 25.25 5.31
CA ARG A 112 -16.19 24.49 6.51
C ARG A 112 -17.05 25.31 7.45
N SER A 113 -16.70 26.57 7.71
CA SER A 113 -17.48 27.45 8.58
C SER A 113 -18.92 27.66 8.06
N PHE A 114 -19.07 27.79 6.73
CA PHE A 114 -20.39 27.87 6.08
C PHE A 114 -21.15 26.54 6.18
N ALA A 115 -20.48 25.43 5.89
CA ALA A 115 -21.06 24.09 5.99
C ALA A 115 -21.57 23.80 7.42
N SER A 116 -20.75 24.09 8.44
CA SER A 116 -21.12 23.96 9.85
C SER A 116 -22.30 24.84 10.23
N ARG A 117 -22.39 26.07 9.73
CA ARG A 117 -23.54 26.97 9.97
C ARG A 117 -24.82 26.43 9.32
N SER A 118 -24.71 25.81 8.16
CA SER A 118 -25.83 25.19 7.44
C SER A 118 -26.20 23.81 7.98
N GLY A 119 -25.45 23.26 8.94
CA GLY A 119 -25.63 21.87 9.41
C GLY A 119 -25.35 20.81 8.35
N MET A 120 -24.60 21.16 7.31
CA MET A 120 -24.20 20.26 6.22
C MET A 120 -22.73 19.88 6.35
N ASP A 121 -22.35 18.70 5.87
CA ASP A 121 -20.94 18.35 5.67
C ASP A 121 -20.32 19.17 4.53
N LEU A 122 -18.99 19.30 4.51
CA LEU A 122 -18.24 20.03 3.48
C LEU A 122 -18.64 19.56 2.06
N GLY A 123 -18.72 18.24 1.84
CA GLY A 123 -19.12 17.69 0.55
C GLY A 123 -20.58 18.03 0.20
N GLY A 124 -21.48 17.96 1.18
CA GLY A 124 -22.90 18.31 1.00
C GLY A 124 -23.11 19.80 0.72
N TYR A 125 -22.29 20.67 1.32
CA TYR A 125 -22.33 22.11 1.07
C TYR A 125 -21.86 22.46 -0.35
N LEU A 126 -20.80 21.83 -0.84
CA LEU A 126 -20.35 22.00 -2.22
C LEU A 126 -21.41 21.54 -3.24
N ASP A 127 -22.04 20.38 -2.99
CA ASP A 127 -23.15 19.88 -3.79
C ASP A 127 -24.34 20.86 -3.78
N TYR A 128 -24.63 21.46 -2.62
CA TYR A 128 -25.67 22.48 -2.48
C TYR A 128 -25.34 23.75 -3.28
N CYS A 129 -24.12 24.29 -3.16
CA CYS A 129 -23.67 25.43 -3.96
C CYS A 129 -23.82 25.16 -5.45
N ARG A 130 -23.36 23.99 -5.92
CA ARG A 130 -23.50 23.58 -7.32
C ARG A 130 -24.96 23.50 -7.75
N LYS A 131 -25.84 22.94 -6.92
CA LYS A 131 -27.29 22.87 -7.17
C LYS A 131 -27.90 24.27 -7.28
N GLN A 132 -27.49 25.21 -6.41
CA GLN A 132 -27.97 26.60 -6.46
C GLN A 132 -27.56 27.29 -7.76
N GLU A 133 -26.31 27.12 -8.20
CA GLU A 133 -25.83 27.66 -9.47
C GLU A 133 -26.64 27.14 -10.66
N LEU A 134 -26.88 25.82 -10.73
CA LEU A 134 -27.69 25.22 -11.79
C LEU A 134 -29.12 25.74 -11.76
N THR A 135 -29.70 25.90 -10.57
CA THR A 135 -31.05 26.48 -10.44
C THR A 135 -31.09 27.93 -10.92
N ALA A 136 -30.04 28.72 -10.65
CA ALA A 136 -29.90 30.10 -11.13
C ALA A 136 -29.73 30.18 -12.66
N LEU A 137 -29.11 29.17 -13.27
CA LEU A 137 -29.01 29.02 -14.73
C LEU A 137 -30.34 28.58 -15.40
N GLY A 138 -31.40 28.39 -14.63
CA GLY A 138 -32.73 28.06 -15.13
C GLY A 138 -33.04 26.57 -15.18
N TYR A 139 -32.19 25.70 -14.60
CA TYR A 139 -32.54 24.29 -14.43
C TYR A 139 -33.62 24.14 -13.35
N SER A 140 -34.54 23.18 -13.55
CA SER A 140 -35.49 22.83 -12.48
C SER A 140 -34.74 22.24 -11.28
N GLU A 141 -35.28 22.39 -10.07
CA GLU A 141 -34.63 21.88 -8.85
C GLU A 141 -34.32 20.37 -8.93
N ARG A 142 -35.24 19.60 -9.54
CA ARG A 142 -35.04 18.16 -9.78
C ARG A 142 -33.94 17.91 -10.81
N GLY A 143 -33.90 18.69 -11.89
CA GLY A 143 -32.86 18.60 -12.92
C GLY A 143 -31.47 18.99 -12.40
N ALA A 144 -31.40 20.04 -11.57
CA ALA A 144 -30.17 20.45 -10.90
C ALA A 144 -29.67 19.35 -9.95
N ALA A 145 -30.55 18.76 -9.14
CA ALA A 145 -30.18 17.66 -8.25
C ALA A 145 -29.67 16.42 -9.01
N THR A 146 -30.29 16.07 -10.15
CA THR A 146 -29.80 14.96 -10.99
C THR A 146 -28.43 15.25 -11.58
N GLN A 147 -28.19 16.48 -12.05
CA GLN A 147 -26.90 16.89 -12.58
C GLN A 147 -25.78 16.84 -11.53
N VAL A 148 -26.01 17.39 -10.34
CA VAL A 148 -25.02 17.31 -9.24
C VAL A 148 -24.72 15.86 -8.86
N ALA A 149 -25.74 15.00 -8.81
CA ALA A 149 -25.55 13.58 -8.53
C ALA A 149 -24.74 12.85 -9.63
N GLU A 150 -24.95 13.19 -10.90
CA GLU A 150 -24.19 12.66 -12.03
C GLU A 150 -22.74 13.16 -12.04
N GLU A 151 -22.54 14.45 -11.81
CA GLU A 151 -21.20 15.06 -11.65
C GLU A 151 -20.43 14.39 -10.50
N ARG A 152 -21.09 14.15 -9.36
CA ARG A 152 -20.45 13.48 -8.23
C ARG A 152 -20.09 12.02 -8.54
N ARG A 153 -20.96 11.30 -9.25
CA ARG A 153 -20.69 9.92 -9.69
C ARG A 153 -19.55 9.85 -10.71
N THR A 154 -19.50 10.78 -11.65
CA THR A 154 -18.42 10.85 -12.65
C THR A 154 -17.09 11.21 -12.00
N GLN A 155 -17.05 12.21 -11.11
CA GLN A 155 -15.86 12.56 -10.34
C GLN A 155 -15.36 11.41 -9.46
N ALA A 156 -16.26 10.68 -8.79
CA ALA A 156 -15.87 9.51 -8.01
C ALA A 156 -15.24 8.42 -8.90
N ARG A 157 -15.86 8.14 -10.05
CA ARG A 157 -15.33 7.17 -11.02
C ARG A 157 -13.98 7.61 -11.59
N GLU A 158 -13.81 8.89 -11.91
CA GLU A 158 -12.55 9.44 -12.40
C GLU A 158 -11.44 9.34 -11.36
N ARG A 159 -11.75 9.63 -10.10
CA ARG A 159 -10.80 9.46 -8.98
C ARG A 159 -10.40 8.00 -8.81
N ASP A 160 -11.36 7.08 -8.84
CA ASP A 160 -11.09 5.64 -8.77
C ASP A 160 -10.24 5.16 -9.95
N MET A 161 -10.55 5.63 -11.17
CA MET A 161 -9.79 5.30 -12.37
C MET A 161 -8.36 5.85 -12.30
N ARG A 162 -8.21 7.10 -11.85
CA ARG A 162 -6.89 7.73 -11.67
C ARG A 162 -6.06 6.97 -10.64
N ALA A 163 -6.66 6.63 -9.48
CA ALA A 163 -6.00 5.83 -8.46
C ALA A 163 -5.59 4.45 -9.00
N PHE A 164 -6.41 3.83 -9.86
CA PHE A 164 -6.07 2.58 -10.54
C PHE A 164 -4.85 2.74 -11.45
N ILE A 165 -4.81 3.77 -12.31
CA ILE A 165 -3.68 4.03 -13.21
C ILE A 165 -2.40 4.32 -12.42
N GLU A 166 -2.49 5.06 -11.33
CA GLU A 166 -1.35 5.36 -10.43
C GLU A 166 -0.83 4.11 -9.73
N THR A 167 -1.73 3.20 -9.30
CA THR A 167 -1.36 1.96 -8.59
C THR A 167 -0.88 0.85 -9.53
N TYR A 168 -1.45 0.77 -10.73
CA TYR A 168 -1.25 -0.30 -11.71
C TYR A 168 -0.93 0.28 -13.10
N PRO A 169 0.22 0.96 -13.28
CA PRO A 169 0.54 1.66 -14.53
C PRO A 169 0.67 0.74 -15.75
N ASP A 170 1.06 -0.52 -15.54
CA ASP A 170 1.29 -1.48 -16.64
C ASP A 170 0.02 -2.21 -17.10
N VAL A 171 -1.09 -2.07 -16.37
CA VAL A 171 -2.33 -2.81 -16.63
C VAL A 171 -3.21 -2.04 -17.61
N LYS A 172 -3.37 -2.57 -18.81
CA LYS A 172 -4.27 -1.99 -19.83
C LYS A 172 -5.72 -2.39 -19.61
N ALA A 173 -6.65 -1.55 -20.05
CA ALA A 173 -8.08 -1.80 -19.92
C ALA A 173 -8.53 -3.14 -20.54
N GLU A 174 -7.90 -3.59 -21.64
CA GLU A 174 -8.26 -4.87 -22.27
C GLU A 174 -7.85 -6.09 -21.43
N THR A 175 -6.90 -5.94 -20.52
CA THR A 175 -6.40 -7.03 -19.67
C THR A 175 -7.19 -7.20 -18.38
N ILE A 176 -8.11 -6.27 -18.09
CA ILE A 176 -8.92 -6.30 -16.87
C ILE A 176 -10.02 -7.37 -17.01
N PRO A 177 -10.03 -8.42 -16.16
CA PRO A 177 -11.04 -9.47 -16.24
C PRO A 177 -12.46 -8.95 -16.01
N ALA A 178 -13.44 -9.61 -16.63
CA ALA A 178 -14.85 -9.27 -16.48
C ALA A 178 -15.35 -9.30 -15.01
N GLU A 179 -14.78 -10.15 -14.17
CA GLU A 179 -15.12 -10.23 -12.73
C GLU A 179 -14.81 -8.93 -11.98
N VAL A 180 -13.74 -8.22 -12.36
CA VAL A 180 -13.37 -6.94 -11.77
C VAL A 180 -14.41 -5.88 -12.13
N TRP A 181 -14.82 -5.83 -13.41
CA TRP A 181 -15.88 -4.93 -13.86
C TRP A 181 -17.24 -5.21 -13.21
N GLN A 182 -17.56 -6.47 -12.94
CA GLN A 182 -18.78 -6.82 -12.19
C GLN A 182 -18.75 -6.28 -10.76
N ARG A 183 -17.59 -6.30 -10.10
CA ARG A 183 -17.41 -5.70 -8.77
C ARG A 183 -17.55 -4.18 -8.82
N VAL A 184 -16.95 -3.52 -9.81
CA VAL A 184 -17.12 -2.08 -10.01
C VAL A 184 -18.59 -1.71 -10.27
N ALA A 185 -19.31 -2.52 -11.04
CA ALA A 185 -20.75 -2.33 -11.25
C ALA A 185 -21.59 -2.49 -9.96
N ARG A 186 -21.08 -3.25 -8.97
CA ARG A 186 -21.69 -3.39 -7.63
C ARG A 186 -21.31 -2.25 -6.68
N GLY A 187 -20.38 -1.38 -7.06
CA GLY A 187 -19.96 -0.22 -6.28
C GLY A 187 -18.55 -0.32 -5.67
N ASP A 188 -17.79 -1.39 -5.95
CA ASP A 188 -16.41 -1.49 -5.49
C ASP A 188 -15.49 -0.55 -6.31
N SER A 189 -14.45 0.00 -5.67
CA SER A 189 -13.42 0.76 -6.39
C SER A 189 -12.62 -0.17 -7.31
N LEU A 190 -12.25 0.33 -8.50
CA LEU A 190 -11.55 -0.46 -9.53
C LEU A 190 -10.21 -1.01 -9.05
N SER A 191 -9.45 -0.22 -8.28
CA SER A 191 -8.19 -0.62 -7.66
C SER A 191 -8.39 -1.80 -6.71
N SER A 192 -9.28 -1.66 -5.74
CA SER A 192 -9.61 -2.71 -4.77
C SER A 192 -10.09 -3.99 -5.44
N ALA A 193 -11.02 -3.89 -6.40
CA ALA A 193 -11.54 -5.03 -7.12
C ALA A 193 -10.45 -5.80 -7.88
N TYR A 194 -9.48 -5.09 -8.46
CA TYR A 194 -8.34 -5.68 -9.16
C TYR A 194 -7.33 -6.30 -8.19
N THR A 195 -7.02 -5.64 -7.07
CA THR A 195 -6.15 -6.20 -6.02
C THR A 195 -6.71 -7.52 -5.50
N MET A 196 -8.03 -7.59 -5.24
CA MET A 196 -8.67 -8.83 -4.80
C MET A 196 -8.58 -9.94 -5.85
N TYR A 197 -8.75 -9.61 -7.13
CA TYR A 197 -8.59 -10.59 -8.22
C TYR A 197 -7.16 -11.13 -8.30
N GLN A 198 -6.16 -10.24 -8.17
CA GLN A 198 -4.75 -10.65 -8.15
C GLN A 198 -4.46 -11.55 -6.96
N ASN A 199 -4.89 -11.17 -5.75
CA ASN A 199 -4.70 -11.97 -4.52
C ASN A 199 -5.30 -13.37 -4.69
N ARG A 200 -6.54 -13.47 -5.17
CA ARG A 200 -7.19 -14.76 -5.41
C ARG A 200 -6.45 -15.60 -6.45
N THR A 201 -5.96 -14.98 -7.51
CA THR A 201 -5.17 -15.67 -8.55
C THR A 201 -3.85 -16.18 -7.99
N LEU A 202 -3.17 -15.39 -7.16
CA LEU A 202 -1.95 -15.78 -6.47
C LEU A 202 -2.20 -16.93 -5.48
N GLU A 203 -3.28 -16.87 -4.70
CA GLU A 203 -3.68 -17.95 -3.80
C GLU A 203 -3.94 -19.27 -4.54
N HIS A 204 -4.65 -19.21 -5.67
CA HIS A 204 -4.88 -20.40 -6.51
C HIS A 204 -3.56 -20.96 -7.07
N ARG A 205 -2.62 -20.10 -7.49
CA ARG A 205 -1.29 -20.53 -7.95
C ARG A 205 -0.48 -21.16 -6.82
N LEU A 206 -0.45 -20.53 -5.64
CA LEU A 206 0.27 -21.02 -4.47
C LEU A 206 -0.28 -22.35 -3.97
N SER A 207 -1.61 -22.51 -3.92
CA SER A 207 -2.24 -23.77 -3.52
C SER A 207 -1.97 -24.89 -4.54
N ALA A 208 -2.03 -24.60 -5.84
CA ALA A 208 -1.67 -25.56 -6.88
C ALA A 208 -0.19 -25.95 -6.80
N GLU A 209 0.71 -24.99 -6.55
CA GLU A 209 2.13 -25.25 -6.39
C GLU A 209 2.41 -26.09 -5.14
N ARG A 210 1.81 -25.74 -3.99
CA ARG A 210 1.91 -26.52 -2.75
C ARG A 210 1.43 -27.95 -2.96
N GLN A 211 0.30 -28.13 -3.66
CA GLN A 211 -0.21 -29.46 -3.98
C GLN A 211 0.76 -30.24 -4.88
N ASN A 212 1.33 -29.60 -5.90
CA ASN A 212 2.34 -30.22 -6.75
C ASN A 212 3.61 -30.60 -5.97
N GLN A 213 4.06 -29.75 -5.04
CA GLN A 213 5.19 -30.05 -4.16
C GLN A 213 4.88 -31.23 -3.24
N GLN A 214 3.70 -31.26 -2.62
CA GLN A 214 3.26 -32.39 -1.80
C GLN A 214 3.17 -33.67 -2.65
N ASN A 215 2.62 -33.60 -3.86
CA ASN A 215 2.59 -34.75 -4.77
C ASN A 215 4.00 -35.22 -5.12
N ARG A 216 4.96 -34.32 -5.34
CA ARG A 216 6.38 -34.67 -5.57
C ARG A 216 7.04 -35.30 -4.33
N GLN A 217 6.79 -34.78 -3.14
CA GLN A 217 7.31 -35.35 -1.89
C GLN A 217 6.68 -36.71 -1.58
N ARG A 218 5.38 -36.88 -1.86
CA ARG A 218 4.65 -38.15 -1.74
C ARG A 218 4.92 -39.12 -2.89
N THR A 219 5.58 -38.66 -3.96
CA THR A 219 6.09 -39.49 -5.05
C THR A 219 7.60 -39.66 -4.87
N PRO A 220 8.06 -40.54 -3.96
CA PRO A 220 9.48 -40.83 -3.81
C PRO A 220 9.96 -41.59 -5.05
N GLY A 221 10.51 -40.86 -6.01
CA GLY A 221 11.09 -41.43 -7.23
C GLY A 221 10.05 -42.04 -8.16
N GLY A 222 9.90 -41.46 -9.35
CA GLY A 222 9.48 -42.26 -10.49
C GLY A 222 10.45 -43.43 -10.59
N LEU A 223 9.95 -44.64 -10.32
CA LEU A 223 10.72 -45.87 -10.44
C LEU A 223 11.41 -45.87 -11.79
N ASN A 224 12.73 -45.77 -11.71
CA ASN A 224 13.72 -46.24 -12.64
C ASN A 224 13.10 -47.28 -13.60
N HIS A 225 12.84 -46.88 -14.84
CA HIS A 225 12.61 -47.80 -15.95
C HIS A 225 13.94 -48.50 -16.25
N GLY A 226 14.28 -49.45 -15.38
CA GLY A 226 15.42 -50.33 -15.49
C GLY A 226 14.95 -51.75 -15.25
N LEU A 227 14.65 -52.44 -16.35
CA LEU A 227 14.68 -53.90 -16.52
C LEU A 227 14.05 -54.75 -15.40
N VAL A 228 12.80 -55.20 -15.57
CA VAL A 228 12.39 -56.61 -15.36
C VAL A 228 11.04 -56.85 -16.06
N GLY A 229 11.09 -57.70 -17.09
CA GLY A 229 10.12 -58.77 -17.38
C GLY A 229 8.62 -58.46 -17.46
N ASP A 230 8.09 -58.60 -18.67
CA ASP A 230 6.94 -59.49 -18.89
C ASP A 230 5.57 -59.06 -18.31
N ARG A 231 5.01 -57.95 -18.84
CA ARG A 231 3.57 -57.65 -18.76
C ARG A 231 2.99 -57.03 -20.03
N ARG A 232 3.70 -57.12 -21.16
CA ARG A 232 3.14 -56.75 -22.47
C ARG A 232 2.58 -57.96 -23.22
N ASP A 233 2.93 -59.17 -22.79
CA ASP A 233 2.63 -60.39 -23.53
C ASP A 233 1.25 -60.99 -23.22
N GLU A 234 0.52 -60.51 -22.21
CA GLU A 234 -0.82 -61.02 -21.87
C GLU A 234 -1.95 -60.33 -22.66
N ILE A 235 -1.84 -59.03 -22.91
CA ILE A 235 -2.87 -58.28 -23.64
C ILE A 235 -2.78 -58.55 -25.16
N ASP A 236 -1.56 -58.67 -25.70
CA ASP A 236 -1.35 -59.03 -27.12
C ASP A 236 -1.79 -60.47 -27.42
N LYS A 237 -1.66 -61.41 -26.48
CA LYS A 237 -2.15 -62.80 -26.63
C LYS A 237 -3.68 -62.89 -26.68
N LEU A 238 -4.39 -62.00 -26.00
CA LEU A 238 -5.87 -61.97 -25.99
C LEU A 238 -6.47 -61.27 -27.23
N TRP A 239 -5.68 -60.46 -27.94
CA TRP A 239 -6.16 -59.70 -29.11
C TRP A 239 -5.70 -60.27 -30.46
N TYR A 240 -4.60 -61.05 -30.50
CA TYR A 240 -4.03 -61.63 -31.72
C TYR A 240 -3.89 -63.16 -31.71
N GLY A 241 -4.50 -63.88 -30.76
CA GLY A 241 -4.43 -65.34 -30.65
C GLY A 241 -5.58 -66.09 -31.34
N GLU A 242 -5.26 -66.67 -32.51
CA GLU A 242 -5.90 -67.79 -33.25
C GLU A 242 -7.23 -67.55 -34.01
N ASP A 243 -7.12 -67.50 -35.35
CA ASP A 243 -7.79 -68.49 -36.22
C ASP A 243 -7.14 -69.87 -36.04
#